data_AF-A0A2U0RYW5-F1
#
_entry.id   AF-A0A2U0RYW5-F1
#
_cell.length_a   1.000
_cell.length_b   1.000
_cell.length_c   1.000
_cell.angle_alpha   90.00
_cell.angle_beta   90.00
_cell.angle_gamma   90.00
#
_symmetry.space_group_name_H-M   'P 1'
#
loop_
_entity.id
_entity.type
_entity.pdbx_description
1 polymer ?
#
loop_
_entity_poly.entity_id
_entity_poly.type
_entity_poly.pdbx_seq_one_letter_code
_entity_poly.pdbx_strand_id
1 'polypeptide(L)'
;MAEAALETVPEALWSHPAVRRHSKRHRKPAERLILDRTLHHLAMKRIGNDLKRGRPDITHFALLEALGSPLNKEGLLRVFVHTNQDYVITVNPVTRIPKNYNRFIGLMEQLFEHGKVPHEGETLLTVENKTLQQLFWEIKPSYVLAFSRQGEPKTVQEAVSV
;
A
#
# COMPACT_ATOMS: atom_id res chain seq x y z
N MET A 1 5.89 -0.59 5.81
CA MET A 1 6.39 -0.59 4.42
C MET A 1 6.56 0.86 3.98
N ALA A 2 7.70 1.22 3.38
CA ALA A 2 7.97 2.57 2.86
C ALA A 2 7.94 2.57 1.33
N GLU A 3 7.59 3.70 0.72
CA GLU A 3 7.55 3.89 -0.74
C GLU A 3 6.76 2.79 -1.50
N ALA A 4 5.58 2.44 -1.00
CA ALA A 4 4.73 1.42 -1.63
C ALA A 4 4.18 1.90 -2.98
N ALA A 5 4.28 1.03 -3.98
CA ALA A 5 3.76 1.22 -5.33
C ALA A 5 2.23 0.98 -5.42
N LEU A 6 1.48 1.62 -4.52
CA LEU A 6 0.03 1.51 -4.36
C LEU A 6 -0.59 2.91 -4.46
N GLU A 7 -1.39 3.14 -5.49
CA GLU A 7 -2.02 4.41 -5.79
C GLU A 7 -3.22 4.20 -6.72
N THR A 8 -4.14 5.17 -6.78
CA THR A 8 -5.17 5.21 -7.81
C THR A 8 -4.57 5.54 -9.18
N VAL A 9 -5.29 5.25 -10.26
CA VAL A 9 -4.82 5.59 -11.60
C VAL A 9 -4.70 7.12 -11.72
N PRO A 10 -3.52 7.66 -12.09
CA PRO A 10 -3.32 9.10 -12.22
C PRO A 10 -4.19 9.70 -13.32
N GLU A 11 -4.61 10.96 -13.13
CA GLU A 11 -5.46 11.71 -14.08
C GLU A 11 -4.91 11.71 -15.51
N ALA A 12 -3.60 11.89 -15.65
CA ALA A 12 -2.91 11.86 -16.94
C ALA A 12 -3.11 10.55 -17.74
N LEU A 13 -3.52 9.45 -17.07
CA LEU A 13 -3.74 8.15 -17.69
C LEU A 13 -5.21 7.81 -17.94
N TRP A 14 -6.17 8.59 -17.43
CA TRP A 14 -7.61 8.25 -17.50
C TRP A 14 -8.12 8.09 -18.93
N SER A 15 -7.61 8.89 -19.86
CA SER A 15 -8.00 8.84 -21.28
C SER A 15 -7.35 7.70 -22.07
N HIS A 16 -6.34 7.02 -21.50
CA HIS A 16 -5.58 5.99 -22.21
C HIS A 16 -6.47 4.76 -22.53
N PRO A 17 -6.40 4.16 -23.73
CA PRO A 17 -7.25 3.03 -24.12
C PRO A 17 -7.21 1.85 -23.14
N ALA A 18 -6.03 1.51 -22.61
CA ALA A 18 -5.88 0.44 -21.62
C ALA A 18 -6.67 0.71 -20.33
N VAL A 19 -6.62 1.94 -19.81
CA VAL A 19 -7.35 2.36 -18.60
C VAL A 19 -8.85 2.41 -18.88
N ARG A 20 -9.26 3.01 -20.00
CA ARG A 20 -10.69 3.06 -20.40
C ARG A 20 -11.29 1.67 -20.56
N ARG A 21 -10.55 0.72 -21.13
CA ARG A 21 -10.98 -0.69 -21.24
C ARG A 21 -11.14 -1.32 -19.86
N HIS A 22 -10.21 -1.08 -18.95
CA HIS A 22 -10.27 -1.59 -17.58
C HIS A 22 -11.48 -1.01 -16.82
N SER A 23 -11.64 0.32 -16.86
CA SER A 23 -12.79 1.05 -16.31
C SER A 23 -14.13 0.50 -16.82
N LYS A 24 -14.28 0.34 -18.15
CA LYS A 24 -15.51 -0.20 -18.75
C LYS A 24 -15.80 -1.63 -18.31
N ARG A 25 -14.77 -2.48 -18.19
CA ARG A 25 -14.93 -3.88 -17.75
C ARG A 25 -15.41 -3.97 -16.31
N HIS A 26 -14.93 -3.10 -15.42
CA HIS A 26 -15.28 -3.12 -14.00
C HIS A 26 -16.45 -2.19 -13.65
N ARG A 27 -16.95 -1.40 -14.61
CA ARG A 27 -18.02 -0.41 -14.44
C ARG A 27 -17.71 0.61 -13.33
N LYS A 28 -16.46 1.06 -13.29
CA LYS A 28 -15.96 2.05 -12.34
C LYS A 28 -15.27 3.20 -13.07
N PRO A 29 -15.35 4.44 -12.59
CA PRO A 29 -14.57 5.55 -13.15
C PRO A 29 -13.07 5.28 -12.98
N ALA A 30 -12.25 5.82 -13.89
CA ALA A 30 -10.82 5.58 -13.90
C ALA A 30 -10.11 6.04 -12.61
N GLU A 31 -10.58 7.15 -12.03
CA GLU A 31 -10.06 7.73 -10.78
C GLU A 31 -10.14 6.78 -9.57
N ARG A 32 -11.08 5.83 -9.58
CA ARG A 32 -11.29 4.87 -8.50
C ARG A 32 -10.56 3.56 -8.69
N LEU A 33 -9.93 3.36 -9.85
CA LEU A 33 -9.17 2.15 -10.10
C LEU A 33 -7.79 2.26 -9.46
N ILE A 34 -7.26 1.14 -8.98
CA ILE A 34 -5.84 1.06 -8.59
C ILE A 34 -4.96 0.94 -9.82
N LEU A 35 -3.84 1.65 -9.83
CA LEU A 35 -2.82 1.50 -10.86
C LEU A 35 -2.14 0.13 -10.73
N ASP A 36 -2.22 -0.69 -11.78
CA ASP A 36 -1.58 -2.00 -11.84
C ASP A 36 -0.80 -2.14 -13.14
N ARG A 37 0.49 -2.44 -13.06
CA ARG A 37 1.38 -2.59 -14.23
C ARG A 37 0.92 -3.71 -15.15
N THR A 38 0.37 -4.79 -14.64
CA THR A 38 -0.12 -5.93 -15.43
C THR A 38 -1.24 -5.49 -16.39
N LEU A 39 -2.04 -4.51 -15.99
CA LEU A 39 -3.19 -4.01 -16.76
C LEU A 39 -2.87 -2.70 -17.51
N HIS A 40 -2.03 -1.86 -16.94
CA HIS A 40 -1.81 -0.48 -17.38
C HIS A 40 -0.41 -0.24 -17.94
N HIS A 41 0.41 -1.28 -18.18
CA HIS A 41 1.81 -1.14 -18.65
C HIS A 41 1.99 -0.11 -19.77
N LEU A 42 1.17 -0.18 -20.83
CA LEU A 42 1.26 0.75 -21.96
C LEU A 42 0.90 2.20 -21.57
N ALA A 43 -0.07 2.38 -20.67
CA ALA A 43 -0.45 3.71 -20.18
C ALA A 43 0.67 4.31 -19.32
N MET A 44 1.29 3.50 -18.46
CA MET A 44 2.32 3.91 -17.52
C MET A 44 3.58 4.47 -18.21
N LYS A 45 3.84 4.11 -19.47
CA LYS A 45 4.94 4.72 -20.25
C LYS A 45 4.81 6.23 -20.44
N ARG A 46 3.63 6.83 -20.16
CA ARG A 46 3.37 8.27 -20.28
C ARG A 46 3.60 9.07 -19.00
N ILE A 47 3.96 8.41 -17.90
CA ILE A 47 4.20 9.05 -16.60
C ILE A 47 5.65 8.83 -16.16
N GLY A 48 6.18 9.78 -15.39
CA GLY A 48 7.50 9.64 -14.78
C GLY A 48 7.52 8.55 -13.70
N ASN A 49 8.73 8.05 -13.42
CA ASN A 49 9.00 7.01 -12.41
C ASN A 49 8.14 5.75 -12.55
N ASP A 50 7.76 5.39 -13.77
CA ASP A 50 6.89 4.26 -14.06
C ASP A 50 7.38 2.96 -13.43
N LEU A 51 8.70 2.74 -13.38
CA LEU A 51 9.36 1.57 -12.76
C LEU A 51 9.05 1.39 -11.26
N LYS A 52 8.80 2.48 -10.52
CA LYS A 52 8.46 2.45 -9.10
C LYS A 52 6.94 2.35 -8.83
N ARG A 53 6.10 2.31 -9.86
CA ARG A 53 4.64 2.46 -9.73
C ARG A 53 3.88 1.19 -10.11
N GLY A 54 2.61 1.12 -9.71
CA GLY A 54 1.68 0.09 -10.15
C GLY A 54 2.07 -1.36 -9.80
N ARG A 55 2.57 -1.58 -8.58
CA ARG A 55 2.87 -2.93 -8.04
C ARG A 55 2.14 -3.16 -6.71
N PRO A 56 0.79 -3.14 -6.71
CA PRO A 56 0.02 -3.35 -5.49
C PRO A 56 0.17 -4.77 -4.94
N ASP A 57 0.55 -5.74 -5.78
CA ASP A 57 0.86 -7.12 -5.41
C ASP A 57 1.94 -7.21 -4.33
N ILE A 58 2.98 -6.37 -4.39
CA ILE A 58 4.05 -6.37 -3.38
C ILE A 58 3.49 -5.98 -2.01
N THR A 59 2.63 -4.95 -1.99
CA THR A 59 1.98 -4.51 -0.74
C THR A 59 1.03 -5.59 -0.24
N HIS A 60 0.29 -6.25 -1.13
CA HIS A 60 -0.62 -7.34 -0.81
C HIS A 60 0.11 -8.49 -0.10
N PHE A 61 1.19 -8.99 -0.70
CA PHE A 61 1.99 -10.06 -0.10
C PHE A 61 2.61 -9.64 1.24
N ALA A 62 3.20 -8.45 1.31
CA ALA A 62 3.81 -7.95 2.55
C ALA A 62 2.78 -7.86 3.70
N LEU A 63 1.56 -7.41 3.42
CA LEU A 63 0.50 -7.35 4.41
C LEU A 63 0.03 -8.74 4.86
N LEU A 64 -0.10 -9.70 3.94
CA LEU A 64 -0.46 -11.08 4.29
C LEU A 64 0.57 -11.71 5.23
N GLU A 65 1.85 -11.55 4.93
CA GLU A 65 2.94 -12.08 5.76
C GLU A 65 3.01 -11.38 7.13
N ALA A 66 2.96 -10.05 7.14
CA ALA A 66 3.01 -9.26 8.37
C ALA A 66 1.86 -9.61 9.32
N LEU A 67 0.62 -9.62 8.82
CA LEU A 67 -0.57 -9.87 9.64
C LEU A 67 -0.76 -11.36 10.00
N GLY A 68 -0.18 -12.27 9.20
CA GLY A 68 -0.17 -13.70 9.48
C GLY A 68 0.87 -14.12 10.53
N SER A 69 1.84 -13.26 10.84
CA SER A 69 2.97 -13.55 11.72
C SER A 69 2.55 -13.80 13.18
N PRO A 70 3.35 -14.57 13.96
CA PRO A 70 3.14 -14.72 15.40
C PRO A 70 3.13 -13.37 16.14
N LEU A 71 4.01 -12.43 15.78
CA LEU A 71 4.06 -11.09 16.36
C LEU A 71 2.72 -10.34 16.25
N ASN A 72 2.05 -10.41 15.10
CA ASN A 72 0.75 -9.78 14.93
C ASN A 72 -0.33 -10.49 15.76
N LYS A 73 -0.29 -11.83 15.83
CA LYS A 73 -1.24 -12.61 16.65
C LYS A 73 -1.12 -12.33 18.14
N GLU A 74 0.08 -11.99 18.60
CA GLU A 74 0.36 -11.60 19.99
C GLU A 74 0.11 -10.11 20.26
N GLY A 75 -0.33 -9.33 19.25
CA GLY A 75 -0.60 -7.90 19.41
C GLY A 75 0.67 -7.04 19.51
N LEU A 76 1.83 -7.58 19.14
CA LEU A 76 3.14 -6.93 19.22
C LEU A 76 3.54 -6.22 17.92
N LEU A 77 2.70 -6.26 16.89
CA LEU A 77 2.95 -5.64 15.60
C LEU A 77 1.93 -4.54 15.28
N ARG A 78 2.43 -3.35 14.93
CA ARG A 78 1.64 -2.29 14.30
C ARG A 78 2.14 -2.11 12.86
N VAL A 79 1.22 -2.12 11.90
CA VAL A 79 1.55 -2.10 10.48
C VAL A 79 1.11 -0.78 9.86
N PHE A 80 2.06 -0.11 9.21
CA PHE A 80 1.83 1.08 8.40
C PHE A 80 2.37 0.87 6.98
N VAL A 81 1.64 1.35 5.98
CA VAL A 81 2.08 1.37 4.58
C VAL A 81 2.13 2.82 4.10
N HIS A 82 3.34 3.33 3.89
CA HIS A 82 3.55 4.62 3.22
C HIS A 82 3.66 4.40 1.71
N THR A 83 2.94 5.16 0.90
CA THR A 83 2.92 5.04 -0.57
C THR A 83 3.85 6.05 -1.25
N ASN A 84 4.07 5.90 -2.56
CA ASN A 84 4.86 6.86 -3.35
C ASN A 84 4.17 8.21 -3.57
N GLN A 85 2.91 8.34 -3.19
CA GLN A 85 2.12 9.58 -3.28
C GLN A 85 1.90 10.19 -1.89
N ASP A 86 2.76 9.87 -0.92
CA ASP A 86 2.69 10.36 0.46
C ASP A 86 1.33 10.15 1.11
N TYR A 87 0.79 8.93 0.95
CA TYR A 87 -0.30 8.44 1.77
C TYR A 87 0.24 7.44 2.79
N VAL A 88 -0.28 7.52 4.02
CA VAL A 88 -0.07 6.48 5.03
C VAL A 88 -1.37 5.71 5.22
N ILE A 89 -1.29 4.40 5.02
CA ILE A 89 -2.33 3.46 5.38
C ILE A 89 -2.00 2.87 6.75
N THR A 90 -2.87 3.07 7.73
CA THR A 90 -2.78 2.43 9.05
C THR A 90 -3.64 1.18 9.06
N VAL A 91 -3.06 0.06 9.50
CA VAL A 91 -3.73 -1.24 9.50
C VAL A 91 -3.99 -1.69 10.93
N ASN A 92 -5.27 -1.90 11.26
CA ASN A 92 -5.67 -2.49 12.53
C ASN A 92 -5.14 -3.93 12.61
N PRO A 93 -4.44 -4.35 13.68
CA PRO A 93 -3.87 -5.69 13.81
C PRO A 93 -4.87 -6.86 13.64
N VAL A 94 -6.16 -6.63 13.93
CA VAL A 94 -7.23 -7.65 13.77
C VAL A 94 -7.67 -7.83 12.31
N THR A 95 -7.20 -6.95 11.40
CA THR A 95 -7.60 -6.93 10.00
C THR A 95 -7.23 -8.25 9.31
N ARG A 96 -8.20 -8.81 8.59
CA ARG A 96 -7.97 -9.97 7.70
C ARG A 96 -7.92 -9.49 6.25
N ILE A 97 -6.71 -9.28 5.76
CA ILE A 97 -6.50 -8.90 4.35
C ILE A 97 -6.99 -10.03 3.43
N PRO A 98 -7.77 -9.72 2.38
CA PRO A 98 -8.25 -10.74 1.44
C PRO A 98 -7.09 -11.48 0.79
N LYS A 99 -7.06 -12.81 0.88
CA LYS A 99 -6.02 -13.63 0.21
C LYS A 99 -6.09 -13.55 -1.32
N ASN A 100 -7.28 -13.33 -1.88
CA ASN A 100 -7.46 -13.16 -3.31
C ASN A 100 -7.07 -11.73 -3.72
N TYR A 101 -6.14 -11.62 -4.67
CA TYR A 101 -5.63 -10.33 -5.15
C TYR A 101 -6.72 -9.37 -5.64
N ASN A 102 -7.68 -9.85 -6.43
CA ASN A 102 -8.75 -8.98 -6.95
C ASN A 102 -9.66 -8.44 -5.83
N ARG A 103 -9.89 -9.23 -4.77
CA ARG A 103 -10.60 -8.75 -3.57
C ARG A 103 -9.78 -7.73 -2.79
N PHE A 104 -8.46 -7.91 -2.70
CA PHE A 104 -7.57 -6.91 -2.12
C PHE A 104 -7.59 -5.59 -2.92
N ILE A 105 -7.56 -5.66 -4.26
CA ILE A 105 -7.69 -4.47 -5.10
C ILE A 105 -9.02 -3.76 -4.84
N GLY A 106 -10.15 -4.48 -4.83
CA GLY A 106 -11.44 -3.88 -4.50
C GLY A 106 -11.49 -3.21 -3.13
N LEU A 107 -10.81 -3.79 -2.12
CA LEU A 107 -10.67 -3.21 -0.79
C LEU A 107 -9.84 -1.91 -0.82
N MET A 108 -8.73 -1.89 -1.56
CA MET A 108 -7.89 -0.69 -1.70
C MET A 108 -8.63 0.42 -2.45
N GLU A 109 -9.39 0.10 -3.50
CA GLU A 109 -10.25 1.06 -4.20
C GLU A 109 -11.24 1.72 -3.22
N GLN A 110 -11.93 0.93 -2.39
CA GLN A 110 -12.83 1.44 -1.35
C GLN A 110 -12.10 2.30 -0.31
N LEU A 111 -10.88 1.90 0.08
CA LEU A 111 -10.07 2.64 1.05
C LEU A 111 -9.70 4.02 0.52
N PHE A 112 -9.21 4.12 -0.72
CA PHE A 112 -8.88 5.42 -1.32
C PHE A 112 -10.13 6.27 -1.60
N GLU A 113 -11.28 5.64 -1.89
CA GLU A 113 -12.53 6.37 -2.11
C GLU A 113 -13.10 6.96 -0.81
N HIS A 114 -13.07 6.21 0.29
CA HIS A 114 -13.76 6.59 1.53
C HIS A 114 -12.83 7.07 2.65
N GLY A 115 -11.51 6.94 2.50
CA GLY A 115 -10.52 7.26 3.55
C GLY A 115 -10.43 6.21 4.66
N LYS A 116 -11.43 5.34 4.82
CA LYS A 116 -11.45 4.27 5.81
C LYS A 116 -12.31 3.08 5.37
N VAL A 117 -11.96 1.88 5.85
CA VAL A 117 -12.75 0.65 5.62
C VAL A 117 -12.77 -0.21 6.89
N PRO A 118 -13.91 -0.82 7.27
CA PRO A 118 -15.26 -0.56 6.75
C PRO A 118 -15.70 0.89 7.04
N HIS A 119 -16.64 1.40 6.22
CA HIS A 119 -17.21 2.73 6.41
C HIS A 119 -18.02 2.81 7.73
N GLU A 120 -18.69 1.71 8.08
CA GLU A 120 -19.49 1.54 9.28
C GLU A 120 -18.92 0.44 10.18
N GLY A 121 -18.98 0.66 11.49
CA GLY A 121 -18.42 -0.26 12.49
C GLY A 121 -16.96 0.04 12.83
N GLU A 122 -16.27 -0.98 13.33
CA GLU A 122 -14.86 -0.87 13.70
C GLU A 122 -13.99 -0.68 12.46
N THR A 123 -13.22 0.41 12.43
CA THR A 123 -12.34 0.71 11.30
C THR A 123 -11.12 -0.21 11.31
N LEU A 124 -10.90 -0.88 10.18
CA LEU A 124 -9.80 -1.83 9.99
C LEU A 124 -8.62 -1.21 9.24
N LEU A 125 -8.91 -0.31 8.30
CA LEU A 125 -7.93 0.39 7.50
C LEU A 125 -8.31 1.88 7.46
N THR A 126 -7.33 2.76 7.62
CA THR A 126 -7.46 4.19 7.32
C THR A 126 -6.38 4.60 6.34
N VAL A 127 -6.65 5.61 5.52
CA VAL A 127 -5.66 6.24 4.63
C VAL A 127 -5.71 7.76 4.81
N GLU A 128 -4.54 8.36 4.98
CA GLU A 128 -4.37 9.79 5.20
C GLU A 128 -3.23 10.31 4.33
N ASN A 129 -3.36 11.55 3.83
CA ASN A 129 -2.24 12.24 3.18
C ASN A 129 -1.22 12.63 4.26
N LYS A 130 -0.08 11.93 4.27
CA LYS A 130 0.94 12.00 5.31
C LYS A 130 2.26 11.49 4.76
N THR A 131 3.30 12.30 4.89
CA THR A 131 4.68 11.91 4.55
C THR A 131 5.25 10.91 5.57
N LEU A 132 6.29 10.17 5.19
CA LEU A 132 6.99 9.26 6.09
C LEU A 132 7.59 9.99 7.31
N GLN A 133 8.06 11.23 7.13
CA GLN A 133 8.59 12.03 8.24
C GLN A 133 7.50 12.40 9.24
N GLN A 134 6.31 12.78 8.77
CA GLN A 134 5.16 13.04 9.63
C GLN A 134 4.75 11.80 10.42
N LEU A 135 4.76 10.62 9.79
CA LEU A 135 4.54 9.36 10.49
C LEU A 135 5.56 9.13 11.61
N PHE A 136 6.84 9.42 11.38
CA PHE A 136 7.88 9.29 12.42
C PHE A 136 7.67 10.25 13.59
N TRP A 137 7.26 11.50 13.33
CA TRP A 137 6.92 12.44 14.41
C TRP A 137 5.74 11.98 15.27
N GLU A 138 4.78 11.27 14.66
CA GLU A 138 3.62 10.73 15.36
C GLU A 138 3.95 9.49 16.19
N ILE A 139 4.59 8.49 15.57
CA ILE A 139 4.86 7.21 16.24
C ILE A 139 6.06 7.28 17.20
N LYS A 140 6.92 8.29 17.04
CA LYS A 140 8.12 8.55 17.86
C LYS A 140 8.95 7.28 18.08
N PRO A 141 9.51 6.68 17.01
CA PRO A 141 10.24 5.44 17.14
C PRO A 141 11.50 5.65 17.99
N SER A 142 11.75 4.77 18.95
CA SER A 142 12.99 4.77 19.75
C SER A 142 14.20 4.36 18.91
N TYR A 143 13.97 3.49 17.93
CA TYR A 143 15.00 2.96 17.04
C TYR A 143 14.40 2.75 15.65
N VAL A 144 15.16 3.10 14.61
CA VAL A 144 14.74 2.98 13.20
C VAL A 144 15.73 2.10 12.46
N LEU A 145 15.22 1.02 11.88
CA LEU A 145 15.99 0.10 11.05
C LEU A 145 15.42 0.12 9.62
N ALA A 146 16.30 0.27 8.63
CA ALA A 146 15.95 0.22 7.22
C ALA A 146 16.70 -0.92 6.51
N PHE A 147 15.98 -1.72 5.72
CA PHE A 147 16.57 -2.78 4.91
C PHE A 147 17.01 -2.22 3.56
N SER A 148 18.29 -2.35 3.22
CA SER A 148 18.86 -1.87 1.96
C SER A 148 19.93 -2.82 1.43
N ARG A 149 19.99 -2.96 0.10
CA ARG A 149 21.07 -3.68 -0.59
C ARG A 149 22.42 -2.98 -0.51
N GLN A 150 22.42 -1.68 -0.20
CA GLN A 150 23.63 -0.86 -0.05
C GLN A 150 24.03 -0.68 1.43
N GLY A 151 23.25 -1.22 2.36
CA GLY A 151 23.54 -1.14 3.80
C GLY A 151 24.59 -2.15 4.24
N GLU A 152 24.92 -2.13 5.53
CA GLU A 152 25.79 -3.12 6.15
C GLU A 152 25.02 -4.43 6.40
N PRO A 153 25.55 -5.59 5.96
CA PRO A 153 24.97 -6.88 6.31
C PRO A 153 25.04 -7.10 7.83
N LYS A 154 23.90 -7.34 8.46
CA LYS A 154 23.79 -7.70 9.88
C LYS A 154 22.76 -8.81 10.04
N THR A 155 22.95 -9.67 11.03
CA THR A 155 21.89 -10.58 11.45
C THR A 155 20.75 -9.79 12.11
N VAL A 156 19.55 -10.37 12.12
CA VAL A 156 18.39 -9.74 12.81
C VAL A 156 18.71 -9.50 14.28
N GLN A 157 19.37 -10.44 14.95
CA GLN A 157 19.73 -10.34 16.36
C GLN A 157 20.67 -9.15 16.61
N GLU A 158 21.74 -9.01 15.82
CA GLU A 158 22.66 -7.88 15.95
C GLU A 158 21.98 -6.53 15.67
N ALA A 159 21.05 -6.50 14.71
CA ALA A 159 20.38 -5.26 14.32
C ALA A 159 19.38 -4.73 15.36
N VAL A 160 18.83 -5.59 16.22
CA VAL A 160 17.81 -5.23 17.22
C VAL A 160 18.32 -5.20 18.66
N SER A 161 19.56 -5.64 18.92
CA SER A 161 20.16 -5.67 20.28
C SER A 161 20.78 -4.34 20.71
N VAL A 162 20.19 -3.21 20.28
CA VAL A 162 20.72 -1.86 20.50
C VAL A 162 20.24 -1.27 21.83
#